data_AF-A0A1I2IJP7-F1
#
_entry.id   AF-A0A1I2IJP7-F1
#
_cell.length_a   1.000
_cell.length_b   1.000
_cell.length_c   1.000
_cell.angle_alpha   90.00
_cell.angle_beta   90.00
_cell.angle_gamma   90.00
#
_symmetry.space_group_name_H-M   'P 1'
#
loop_
_entity.id
_entity.type
_entity.pdbx_description
1 polymer ?
#
loop_
_entity_poly.entity_id
_entity_poly.type
_entity_poly.pdbx_seq_one_letter_code
_entity_poly.pdbx_strand_id
1 'polypeptide(L)'
;MKKVFGLFFLVLGLWVAIASLNPIYMLNREDRIAKSLSKHYAIDKLDMIENRGQLNGNEVEIVTKPSGDRYELQVLLNDTPLVERMNVPAHEDGNFYDGVWIDVFRLHNNDERGHKQDQIAIVQTMPGEKTFHLFYISPDQQVTATSVDIDNHSDNYLDISLVKRSGYYEMGYKLAVVPVTANYLGYVFPWIFVLIGCIQTLIGVILLIKARAATKRQLATGTSASPCNTLNCSR
;
A
#
# COMPACT_ATOMS: atom_id res chain seq x y z
N MET A 1 -23.07 21.55 -30.65
CA MET A 1 -23.15 21.08 -29.24
C MET A 1 -22.92 19.57 -29.06
N LYS A 2 -23.66 18.65 -29.71
CA LYS A 2 -23.52 17.19 -29.48
C LYS A 2 -22.09 16.62 -29.64
N LYS A 3 -21.30 17.15 -30.58
CA LYS A 3 -19.88 16.77 -30.77
C LYS A 3 -18.98 17.19 -29.60
N VAL A 4 -19.22 18.37 -29.03
CA VAL A 4 -18.45 18.92 -27.89
C VAL A 4 -18.75 18.12 -26.62
N PHE A 5 -20.02 17.85 -26.35
CA PHE A 5 -20.42 16.97 -25.24
C PHE A 5 -19.88 15.54 -25.40
N GLY A 6 -19.95 14.97 -26.60
CA GLY A 6 -19.40 13.64 -26.87
C GLY A 6 -17.88 13.57 -26.63
N LEU A 7 -17.14 14.60 -27.03
CA LEU A 7 -15.69 14.70 -26.78
C LEU A 7 -15.40 14.86 -25.28
N PHE A 8 -16.16 15.72 -24.58
CA PHE A 8 -16.02 15.93 -23.14
C PHE A 8 -16.20 14.63 -22.34
N PHE A 9 -17.28 13.89 -22.57
CA PHE A 9 -17.53 12.62 -21.88
C PHE A 9 -16.49 11.53 -22.20
N LEU A 10 -15.96 11.53 -23.43
CA LEU A 10 -14.91 10.61 -23.83
C LEU A 10 -13.60 10.88 -23.07
N VAL A 11 -13.18 12.15 -23.02
CA VAL A 11 -11.94 12.54 -22.33
C VAL A 11 -12.07 12.35 -20.82
N LEU A 12 -13.20 12.76 -20.24
CA LEU A 12 -13.46 12.59 -18.80
C LEU A 12 -13.48 11.11 -18.40
N GLY A 13 -14.20 10.28 -19.16
CA GLY A 13 -14.28 8.84 -18.90
C GLY A 13 -12.93 8.13 -18.97
N LEU A 14 -12.11 8.49 -19.97
CA LEU A 14 -10.75 7.96 -20.11
C LEU A 14 -9.85 8.40 -18.94
N TRP A 15 -9.95 9.66 -18.53
CA TRP A 15 -9.14 10.20 -17.43
C TRP A 15 -9.47 9.53 -16.10
N VAL A 16 -10.77 9.35 -15.80
CA VAL A 16 -11.24 8.62 -14.61
C VAL A 16 -10.78 7.16 -14.62
N ALA A 17 -10.88 6.48 -15.77
CA ALA A 17 -10.43 5.10 -15.90
C ALA A 17 -8.92 4.97 -15.65
N ILE A 18 -8.10 5.84 -16.27
CA ILE A 18 -6.63 5.81 -16.10
C ILE A 18 -6.23 6.11 -14.65
N ALA A 19 -6.84 7.12 -14.02
CA ALA A 19 -6.57 7.47 -12.63
C ALA A 19 -6.85 6.30 -11.66
N SER A 20 -7.79 5.43 -12.01
CA SER A 20 -8.18 4.27 -11.19
C SER A 20 -7.28 3.04 -11.38
N LEU A 21 -6.45 2.99 -12.44
CA LEU A 21 -5.57 1.85 -12.72
C LEU A 21 -4.46 1.70 -11.67
N ASN A 22 -3.91 2.81 -11.17
CA ASN A 22 -2.84 2.76 -10.18
C ASN A 22 -3.32 2.14 -8.85
N PRO A 23 -4.44 2.59 -8.24
CA PRO A 23 -5.04 1.90 -7.09
C PRO A 23 -5.30 0.41 -7.36
N ILE A 24 -5.86 0.04 -8.52
CA ILE A 24 -6.16 -1.35 -8.87
C ILE A 24 -4.88 -2.20 -8.97
N TYR A 25 -3.84 -1.68 -9.60
CA TYR A 25 -2.55 -2.35 -9.68
C TYR A 25 -2.00 -2.66 -8.28
N MET A 26 -2.08 -1.69 -7.38
CA MET A 26 -1.62 -1.85 -6.00
C MET A 26 -2.44 -2.90 -5.24
N LEU A 27 -3.78 -2.86 -5.35
CA LEU A 27 -4.66 -3.89 -4.78
C LEU A 27 -4.29 -5.31 -5.25
N ASN A 28 -4.06 -5.47 -6.56
CA ASN A 28 -3.70 -6.77 -7.13
C ASN A 28 -2.30 -7.24 -6.72
N ARG A 29 -1.38 -6.30 -6.43
CA ARG A 29 -0.06 -6.63 -5.88
C ARG A 29 -0.19 -7.11 -4.43
N GLU A 30 -1.02 -6.43 -3.63
CA GLU A 30 -1.28 -6.83 -2.24
C GLU A 30 -1.89 -8.21 -2.12
N ASP A 31 -2.91 -8.49 -2.94
CA ASP A 31 -3.58 -9.79 -2.95
C ASP A 31 -2.62 -10.92 -3.33
N ARG A 32 -1.70 -10.66 -4.27
CA ARG A 32 -0.64 -11.61 -4.62
C ARG A 32 0.33 -11.86 -3.46
N ILE A 33 0.77 -10.80 -2.77
CA ILE A 33 1.64 -10.90 -1.59
C ILE A 33 0.93 -11.72 -0.50
N ALA A 34 -0.31 -11.34 -0.17
CA ALA A 34 -1.11 -12.00 0.86
C ALA A 34 -1.35 -13.48 0.54
N LYS A 35 -1.75 -13.81 -0.69
CA LYS A 35 -1.95 -15.21 -1.14
C LYS A 35 -0.66 -16.02 -1.18
N SER A 36 0.46 -15.39 -1.54
CA SER A 36 1.76 -16.07 -1.57
C SER A 36 2.23 -16.37 -0.16
N LEU A 37 2.05 -15.44 0.78
CA LEU A 37 2.49 -15.62 2.15
C LEU A 37 1.58 -16.52 2.95
N SER A 38 0.26 -16.40 2.86
CA SER A 38 -0.67 -17.21 3.65
C SER A 38 -0.53 -18.72 3.40
N LYS A 39 0.04 -19.10 2.26
CA LYS A 39 0.42 -20.48 1.95
C LYS A 39 1.59 -20.99 2.79
N HIS A 40 2.55 -20.13 3.13
CA HIS A 40 3.80 -20.51 3.78
C HIS A 40 3.88 -20.06 5.24
N TYR A 41 3.19 -18.97 5.60
CA TYR A 41 3.27 -18.36 6.92
C TYR A 41 1.90 -17.86 7.40
N ALA A 42 1.60 -18.09 8.68
CA ALA A 42 0.73 -17.21 9.45
C ALA A 42 1.59 -16.27 10.31
N ILE A 43 1.20 -14.99 10.36
CA ILE A 43 1.97 -13.94 11.04
C ILE A 43 1.09 -13.32 12.12
N ASP A 44 1.53 -13.44 13.37
CA ASP A 44 0.85 -12.88 14.55
C ASP A 44 1.81 -11.98 15.31
N LYS A 45 1.29 -10.97 16.00
CA LYS A 45 2.12 -10.18 16.93
C LYS A 45 2.46 -11.08 18.12
N LEU A 46 3.73 -11.15 18.51
CA LEU A 46 4.12 -11.87 19.70
C LEU A 46 3.61 -11.08 20.91
N ASP A 47 2.99 -11.77 21.86
CA ASP A 47 2.54 -11.15 23.10
C ASP A 47 3.76 -10.82 23.97
N MET A 48 3.92 -9.53 24.27
CA MET A 48 5.05 -8.99 25.02
C MET A 48 4.52 -8.47 26.36
N ILE A 49 4.83 -9.16 27.46
CA ILE A 49 4.47 -8.76 28.82
C ILE A 49 5.66 -7.99 29.39
N GLU A 50 5.46 -6.73 29.80
CA GLU A 50 6.54 -5.90 30.36
C GLU A 50 7.79 -5.83 29.46
N ASN A 51 7.58 -5.72 28.13
CA ASN A 51 8.62 -5.73 27.11
C ASN A 51 9.40 -7.04 26.96
N ARG A 52 8.89 -8.15 27.50
CA ARG A 52 9.47 -9.50 27.36
C ARG A 52 8.50 -10.46 26.69
N GLY A 53 8.99 -11.27 25.77
CA GLY A 53 8.23 -12.31 25.10
C GLY A 53 9.04 -13.59 24.94
N GLN A 54 8.38 -14.74 25.00
CA GLN A 54 9.05 -16.03 24.88
C GLN A 54 8.41 -16.90 23.80
N LEU A 55 9.26 -17.53 22.98
CA LEU A 55 8.83 -18.51 21.98
C LEU A 55 9.92 -19.55 21.73
N ASN A 56 9.58 -20.84 21.81
CA ASN A 56 10.51 -21.95 21.53
C ASN A 56 11.84 -21.89 22.32
N GLY A 57 11.79 -21.45 23.57
CA GLY A 57 12.99 -21.30 24.42
C GLY A 57 13.84 -20.08 24.10
N ASN A 58 13.44 -19.26 23.12
CA ASN A 58 13.99 -17.94 22.88
C ASN A 58 13.21 -16.89 23.68
N GLU A 59 13.90 -16.16 24.55
CA GLU A 59 13.39 -14.98 25.23
C GLU A 59 13.85 -13.74 24.48
N VAL A 60 12.90 -12.88 24.11
CA VAL A 60 13.15 -11.56 23.53
C VAL A 60 12.78 -10.52 24.56
N GLU A 61 13.73 -9.64 24.89
CA GLU A 61 13.52 -8.51 25.79
C GLU A 61 13.84 -7.20 25.08
N ILE A 62 12.95 -6.22 25.19
CA ILE A 62 13.19 -4.84 24.75
C ILE A 62 13.54 -4.01 25.98
N VAL A 63 14.83 -3.83 26.21
CA VAL A 63 15.33 -3.02 27.31
C VAL A 63 15.17 -1.55 26.97
N THR A 64 14.51 -0.82 27.86
CA THR A 64 14.28 0.62 27.77
C THR A 64 14.74 1.28 29.06
N LYS A 65 15.84 2.02 29.01
CA LYS A 65 16.43 2.66 30.20
C LYS A 65 16.62 4.16 29.98
N PRO A 66 16.16 5.03 30.88
CA PRO A 66 16.47 6.45 30.79
C PRO A 66 17.96 6.68 31.04
N SER A 67 18.58 7.52 30.21
CA SER A 67 19.98 7.91 30.22
C SER A 67 20.09 9.40 29.92
N GLY A 68 19.91 10.22 30.97
CA GLY A 68 19.87 11.68 30.84
C GLY A 68 18.63 12.17 30.08
N ASP A 69 18.85 12.87 28.97
CA ASP A 69 17.83 13.37 28.03
C ASP A 69 17.44 12.34 26.95
N ARG A 70 17.91 11.10 27.08
CA ARG A 70 17.72 10.02 26.10
C ARG A 70 17.22 8.75 26.77
N TYR A 71 16.66 7.87 25.96
CA TYR A 71 16.39 6.47 26.28
C TYR A 71 17.38 5.58 25.57
N GLU A 72 17.99 4.67 26.32
CA GLU A 72 18.71 3.52 25.80
C GLU A 72 17.68 2.43 25.44
N LEU A 73 17.65 2.06 24.17
CA LEU A 73 16.87 0.97 23.61
C LEU A 73 17.81 -0.16 23.17
N GLN A 74 17.54 -1.37 23.62
CA GLN A 74 18.30 -2.54 23.22
C GLN A 74 17.39 -3.77 23.15
N VAL A 75 17.47 -4.51 22.04
CA VAL A 75 16.78 -5.79 21.90
C VAL A 75 17.76 -6.90 22.30
N LEU A 76 17.36 -7.71 23.26
CA LEU A 76 18.09 -8.88 23.73
C LEU A 76 17.37 -10.16 23.25
N LEU A 77 18.16 -11.15 22.81
CA LEU A 77 17.74 -12.53 22.61
C LEU A 77 18.50 -13.39 23.60
N ASN A 78 17.82 -14.04 24.54
CA ASN A 78 18.43 -14.86 25.59
C ASN A 78 19.58 -14.11 26.29
N ASP A 79 19.30 -12.90 26.80
CA ASP A 79 20.25 -11.96 27.42
C ASP A 79 21.39 -11.45 26.50
N THR A 80 21.42 -11.87 25.23
CA THR A 80 22.45 -11.47 24.27
C THR A 80 21.94 -10.34 23.38
N PRO A 81 22.66 -9.21 23.25
CA PRO A 81 22.30 -8.15 22.32
C PRO A 81 22.16 -8.64 20.88
N LEU A 82 20.97 -8.46 20.27
CA LEU A 82 20.78 -8.67 18.83
C LEU A 82 21.33 -7.51 18.00
N VAL A 83 21.28 -6.31 18.58
CA VAL A 83 21.75 -5.06 18.02
C VAL A 83 22.52 -4.27 19.05
N GLU A 84 23.41 -3.41 18.56
CA GLU A 84 24.06 -2.42 19.41
C GLU A 84 23.03 -1.52 20.08
N ARG A 85 23.42 -0.96 21.23
CA ARG A 85 22.56 -0.07 22.00
C ARG A 85 22.22 1.16 21.17
N MET A 86 20.94 1.48 21.17
CA MET A 86 20.39 2.61 20.46
C MET A 86 20.05 3.72 21.44
N ASN A 87 20.43 4.95 21.11
CA ASN A 87 20.11 6.11 21.92
C ASN A 87 19.03 6.92 21.20
N VAL A 88 17.86 7.02 21.81
CA VAL A 88 16.73 7.75 21.27
C VAL A 88 16.47 8.97 22.16
N PRO A 89 16.28 10.18 21.59
CA PRO A 89 15.85 11.33 22.39
C PRO A 89 14.51 11.03 23.10
N ALA A 90 14.41 11.43 24.36
CA ALA A 90 13.14 11.40 25.07
C ALA A 90 12.16 12.41 24.45
N HIS A 91 10.91 12.01 24.24
CA HIS A 91 9.85 12.97 23.91
C HIS A 91 9.44 13.74 25.17
N GLU A 92 8.93 14.97 25.02
CA GLU A 92 8.62 15.87 26.15
C GLU A 92 7.57 15.32 27.12
N ASP A 93 6.79 14.32 26.70
CA ASP A 93 5.76 13.64 27.49
C ASP A 93 6.26 12.36 28.20
N GLY A 94 7.56 12.04 28.07
CA GLY A 94 8.16 10.84 28.65
C GLY A 94 7.94 9.56 27.84
N ASN A 95 7.38 9.66 26.63
CA ASN A 95 7.29 8.55 25.67
C ASN A 95 8.52 8.51 24.74
N PHE A 96 8.65 7.43 23.98
CA PHE A 96 9.64 7.35 22.90
C PHE A 96 9.32 8.39 21.81
N TYR A 97 10.36 8.87 21.12
CA TYR A 97 10.20 9.76 19.98
C TYR A 97 9.36 9.10 18.87
N ASP A 98 8.44 9.86 18.27
CA ASP A 98 7.71 9.45 17.06
C ASP A 98 8.70 8.99 15.98
N GLY A 99 8.67 7.70 15.64
CA GLY A 99 9.55 7.12 14.62
C GLY A 99 10.48 6.02 15.10
N VAL A 100 10.60 5.76 16.42
CA VAL A 100 11.16 4.49 16.91
C VAL A 100 10.10 3.43 16.80
N TRP A 101 10.42 2.32 16.15
CA TRP A 101 9.51 1.19 16.06
C TRP A 101 10.24 -0.10 16.36
N ILE A 102 9.78 -0.84 17.36
CA ILE A 102 10.24 -2.21 17.61
C ILE A 102 8.99 -3.07 17.77
N ASP A 103 8.77 -3.97 16.83
CA ASP A 103 7.69 -4.95 16.91
C ASP A 103 8.22 -6.36 16.75
N VAL A 104 7.67 -7.25 17.57
CA VAL A 104 8.02 -8.67 17.60
C VAL A 104 6.83 -9.47 17.08
N PHE A 105 7.10 -10.36 16.13
CA PHE A 105 6.13 -11.20 15.46
C PHE A 105 6.47 -12.66 15.64
N ARG A 106 5.42 -13.48 15.71
CA ARG A 106 5.46 -14.92 15.55
C ARG A 106 5.18 -15.27 14.09
N LEU A 107 6.05 -16.06 13.48
CA LEU A 107 5.89 -16.64 12.16
C LEU A 107 5.59 -18.14 12.29
N HIS A 108 4.33 -18.53 12.07
CA HIS A 108 3.94 -19.94 12.01
C HIS A 108 4.16 -20.47 10.60
N ASN A 109 5.06 -21.44 10.41
CA ASN A 109 5.25 -22.05 9.10
C ASN A 109 4.09 -23.01 8.78
N ASN A 110 3.43 -22.78 7.65
CA ASN A 110 2.24 -23.51 7.22
C ASN A 110 2.56 -24.76 6.37
N ASP A 111 3.81 -25.01 5.99
CA ASP A 111 4.14 -26.16 5.13
C ASP A 111 3.77 -27.51 5.79
N GLU A 112 2.90 -28.26 5.10
CA GLU A 112 2.13 -29.41 5.59
C GLU A 112 2.94 -30.69 5.91
N ARG A 113 4.27 -30.64 6.01
CA ARG A 113 5.11 -31.84 6.21
C ARG A 113 5.98 -31.73 7.47
N GLY A 114 5.32 -31.75 8.62
CA GLY A 114 5.81 -32.54 9.75
C GLY A 114 6.53 -31.84 10.89
N HIS A 115 7.02 -30.60 10.77
CA HIS A 115 7.64 -29.91 11.91
C HIS A 115 7.22 -28.44 11.95
N LYS A 116 6.03 -28.20 12.53
CA LYS A 116 5.52 -26.88 12.87
C LYS A 116 6.41 -26.29 13.97
N GLN A 117 7.36 -25.46 13.59
CA GLN A 117 8.12 -24.67 14.55
C GLN A 117 7.99 -23.20 14.20
N ASP A 118 7.45 -22.45 15.14
CA ASP A 118 7.28 -21.02 15.02
C ASP A 118 8.66 -20.32 15.03
N GLN A 119 8.80 -19.27 14.24
CA GLN A 119 9.98 -18.41 14.24
C GLN A 119 9.62 -17.07 14.86
N ILE A 120 10.61 -16.37 15.41
CA ILE A 120 10.42 -14.97 15.83
C ILE A 120 10.93 -14.08 14.71
N ALA A 121 10.17 -13.05 14.35
CA ALA A 121 10.65 -11.96 13.52
C ALA A 121 10.59 -10.65 14.30
N ILE A 122 11.65 -9.85 14.25
CA ILE A 122 11.71 -8.54 14.89
C ILE A 122 11.86 -7.49 13.80
N VAL A 123 10.98 -6.49 13.83
CA VAL A 123 11.02 -5.33 12.95
C VAL A 123 11.48 -4.15 13.78
N GLN A 124 12.53 -3.48 13.32
CA GLN A 124 13.12 -2.34 14.00
C GLN A 124 13.36 -1.18 13.03
N THR A 125 13.02 0.04 13.43
CA THR A 125 13.42 1.28 12.72
C THR A 125 13.63 2.43 13.70
N MET A 126 14.34 3.46 13.25
CA MET A 126 14.81 4.58 14.04
C MET A 126 14.29 5.92 13.48
N PRO A 127 14.09 6.94 14.34
CA PRO A 127 13.71 8.27 13.89
C PRO A 127 14.74 8.86 12.92
N GLY A 128 14.27 9.31 11.76
CA GLY A 128 15.12 9.89 10.72
C GLY A 128 15.88 8.88 9.87
N GLU A 129 15.83 7.58 10.21
CA GLU A 129 16.31 6.52 9.34
C GLU A 129 15.22 6.08 8.38
N LYS A 130 15.59 5.91 7.12
CA LYS A 130 14.70 5.36 6.09
C LYS A 130 14.77 3.84 5.99
N THR A 131 15.44 3.17 6.92
CA THR A 131 15.74 1.74 6.85
C THR A 131 15.05 0.98 7.97
N PHE A 132 14.46 -0.16 7.63
CA PHE A 132 13.94 -1.15 8.58
C PHE A 132 14.94 -2.28 8.70
N HIS A 133 15.35 -2.61 9.92
CA HIS A 133 16.12 -3.80 10.22
C HIS A 133 15.16 -4.93 10.60
N LEU A 134 15.30 -6.06 9.91
CA LEU A 134 14.48 -7.24 10.10
C LEU A 134 15.38 -8.37 10.59
N PHE A 135 15.05 -8.91 11.76
CA PHE A 135 15.75 -10.05 12.35
C PHE A 135 14.84 -11.26 12.36
N TYR A 136 15.30 -12.36 11.77
CA TYR A 136 14.63 -13.64 11.74
C TYR A 136 15.36 -14.60 12.68
N ILE A 137 14.65 -15.08 13.69
CA ILE A 137 15.19 -15.99 14.70
C ILE A 137 14.50 -17.32 14.50
N SER A 138 15.28 -18.26 14.01
CA SER A 138 14.87 -19.65 13.83
C SER A 138 14.69 -20.38 15.17
N PRO A 139 14.00 -21.54 15.19
CA PRO A 139 13.80 -22.31 16.41
C PRO A 139 15.12 -22.84 17.00
N ASP A 140 16.14 -23.03 16.18
CA ASP A 140 17.50 -23.43 16.55
C ASP A 140 18.42 -22.23 16.89
N GLN A 141 17.82 -21.06 17.14
CA GLN A 141 18.49 -19.83 17.58
C GLN A 141 19.44 -19.20 16.54
N GLN A 142 19.41 -19.66 15.29
CA GLN A 142 20.11 -18.96 14.22
C GLN A 142 19.39 -17.64 13.92
N VAL A 143 20.16 -16.56 13.90
CA VAL A 143 19.69 -15.22 13.61
C VAL A 143 20.10 -14.85 12.18
N THR A 144 19.12 -14.47 11.36
CA THR A 144 19.36 -13.87 10.04
C THR A 144 18.88 -12.43 10.07
N ALA A 145 19.73 -11.50 9.65
CA ALA A 145 19.40 -10.08 9.58
C ALA A 145 19.31 -9.63 8.13
N THR A 146 18.30 -8.82 7.81
CA THR A 146 18.21 -8.09 6.54
C THR A 146 17.81 -6.64 6.83
N SER A 147 18.01 -5.77 5.86
CA SER A 147 17.67 -4.36 5.96
C SER A 147 16.89 -3.93 4.72
N VAL A 148 15.79 -3.24 4.92
CA VAL A 148 14.90 -2.76 3.87
C VAL A 148 14.84 -1.25 3.93
N ASP A 149 15.32 -0.58 2.89
CA ASP A 149 15.19 0.85 2.75
C ASP A 149 13.81 1.19 2.17
N ILE A 150 13.20 2.26 2.68
CA ILE A 150 12.00 2.87 2.12
C ILE A 150 12.19 3.21 0.64
N ASP A 151 13.37 3.72 0.28
CA ASP A 151 13.67 4.14 -1.09
C ASP A 151 14.07 2.94 -1.97
N ASN A 152 14.52 1.82 -1.38
CA ASN A 152 14.92 0.61 -2.09
C ASN A 152 14.08 -0.59 -1.63
N HIS A 153 12.96 -0.82 -2.33
CA HIS A 153 11.98 -1.83 -1.99
C HIS A 153 12.56 -3.25 -1.98
N SER A 154 12.23 -4.04 -0.94
CA SER A 154 12.47 -5.48 -0.94
C SER A 154 11.47 -6.18 -1.88
N ASP A 155 11.96 -7.18 -2.62
CA ASP A 155 11.13 -8.11 -3.40
C ASP A 155 10.64 -9.30 -2.55
N ASN A 156 11.16 -9.46 -1.33
CA ASN A 156 10.76 -10.52 -0.43
C ASN A 156 9.44 -10.18 0.26
N TYR A 157 8.38 -10.88 -0.12
CA TYR A 157 7.03 -10.67 0.39
C TYR A 157 6.92 -10.71 1.92
N LEU A 158 7.72 -11.54 2.60
CA LEU A 158 7.70 -11.63 4.06
C LEU A 158 8.18 -10.33 4.70
N ASP A 159 9.30 -9.77 4.21
CA ASP A 159 9.83 -8.48 4.63
C ASP A 159 8.76 -7.37 4.49
N ILE A 160 8.12 -7.31 3.31
CA ILE A 160 7.07 -6.33 3.01
C ILE A 160 5.93 -6.42 4.03
N SER A 161 5.51 -7.65 4.35
CA SER A 161 4.35 -7.86 5.22
C SER A 161 4.66 -7.60 6.69
N LEU A 162 5.88 -7.88 7.14
CA LEU A 162 6.35 -7.57 8.49
C LEU A 162 6.44 -6.06 8.71
N VAL A 163 7.07 -5.33 7.78
CA VAL A 163 7.14 -3.86 7.82
C VAL A 163 5.72 -3.28 7.84
N LYS A 164 4.82 -3.75 6.97
CA LYS A 164 3.42 -3.28 6.94
C LYS A 164 2.68 -3.56 8.25
N ARG A 165 2.85 -4.74 8.83
CA ARG A 165 2.16 -5.16 10.07
C ARG A 165 2.71 -4.49 11.32
N SER A 166 3.93 -3.97 11.30
CA SER A 166 4.45 -3.16 12.40
C SER A 166 3.58 -1.93 12.64
N GLY A 167 2.94 -1.38 11.60
CA GLY A 167 2.07 -0.22 11.75
C GLY A 167 2.81 1.11 11.57
N TYR A 168 4.07 1.08 11.15
CA TYR A 168 4.80 2.26 10.68
C TYR A 168 4.19 2.78 9.36
N TYR A 169 3.13 3.57 9.49
CA TYR A 169 2.30 4.06 8.39
C TYR A 169 2.82 5.37 7.78
N GLU A 170 3.68 6.11 8.49
CA GLU A 170 4.02 7.50 8.13
C GLU A 170 5.18 7.66 7.13
N MET A 171 6.03 6.66 6.92
CA MET A 171 6.99 6.71 5.83
C MET A 171 7.02 5.41 5.02
N GLY A 172 6.65 5.50 3.74
CA GLY A 172 7.60 4.98 2.77
C GLY A 172 7.26 3.71 2.01
N TYR A 173 6.21 2.96 2.32
CA TYR A 173 5.48 2.30 1.24
C TYR A 173 4.59 3.35 0.56
N LYS A 174 5.18 4.46 0.08
CA LYS A 174 4.50 5.65 -0.46
C LYS A 174 3.68 5.41 -1.73
N LEU A 175 3.51 4.15 -2.12
CA LEU A 175 2.57 3.68 -3.12
C LEU A 175 1.71 2.48 -2.69
N ALA A 176 1.91 1.88 -1.50
CA ALA A 176 1.13 0.74 -1.05
C ALA A 176 0.18 1.10 0.11
N VAL A 177 -1.05 1.46 -0.28
CA VAL A 177 -2.28 0.85 0.24
C VAL A 177 -2.43 0.77 1.77
N VAL A 178 -3.25 1.70 2.29
CA VAL A 178 -4.05 1.50 3.51
C VAL A 178 -4.56 0.06 3.55
N PRO A 179 -4.44 -0.71 4.64
CA PRO A 179 -4.96 -2.07 4.71
C PRO A 179 -6.40 -2.14 4.20
N VAL A 180 -6.56 -2.63 2.97
CA VAL A 180 -7.86 -2.93 2.35
C VAL A 180 -8.54 -4.09 3.08
N THR A 181 -7.78 -4.78 3.93
CA THR A 181 -8.27 -5.81 4.84
C THR A 181 -9.28 -5.29 5.88
N ALA A 182 -9.33 -3.98 6.16
CA ALA A 182 -10.30 -3.42 7.10
C ALA A 182 -11.53 -2.78 6.42
N ASN A 183 -11.47 -2.44 5.13
CA ASN A 183 -12.55 -1.72 4.47
C ASN A 183 -12.82 -2.24 3.06
N TYR A 184 -13.88 -3.05 2.94
CA TYR A 184 -14.43 -3.54 1.66
C TYR A 184 -14.64 -2.41 0.65
N LEU A 185 -15.00 -1.21 1.10
CA LEU A 185 -15.20 -0.06 0.22
C LEU A 185 -13.89 0.39 -0.45
N GLY A 186 -12.76 0.30 0.24
CA GLY A 186 -11.44 0.63 -0.32
C GLY A 186 -11.01 -0.30 -1.46
N TYR A 187 -11.46 -1.56 -1.43
CA TYR A 187 -11.28 -2.50 -2.54
C TYR A 187 -12.19 -2.16 -3.72
N VAL A 188 -13.47 -1.85 -3.43
CA VAL A 188 -14.53 -1.77 -4.44
C VAL A 188 -14.55 -0.43 -5.17
N PHE A 189 -14.24 0.69 -4.51
CA PHE A 189 -14.34 2.02 -5.12
C PHE A 189 -13.50 2.18 -6.40
N PRO A 190 -12.21 1.77 -6.47
CA PRO A 190 -11.44 1.87 -7.70
C PRO A 190 -12.08 1.14 -8.89
N TRP A 191 -12.66 -0.03 -8.66
CA TRP A 191 -13.38 -0.79 -9.69
C TRP A 191 -14.66 -0.08 -10.13
N ILE A 192 -15.40 0.53 -9.20
CA ILE A 192 -16.58 1.35 -9.52
C ILE A 192 -16.18 2.56 -10.38
N PHE A 193 -15.09 3.26 -10.07
CA PHE A 193 -14.63 4.39 -10.87
C PHE A 193 -14.21 3.99 -12.28
N VAL A 194 -13.55 2.84 -12.45
CA VAL A 194 -13.28 2.27 -13.79
C VAL A 194 -14.59 2.03 -14.53
N LEU A 195 -15.59 1.41 -13.88
CA LEU A 195 -16.89 1.16 -14.51
C LEU A 195 -17.57 2.47 -14.95
N ILE A 196 -17.59 3.48 -14.09
CA ILE A 196 -18.14 4.81 -14.41
C ILE A 196 -17.38 5.44 -15.58
N GLY A 197 -16.05 5.38 -15.58
CA GLY A 197 -15.20 5.89 -16.65
C GLY A 197 -15.47 5.21 -17.99
N CYS A 198 -15.62 3.88 -17.98
CA CYS A 198 -15.99 3.09 -19.16
C CYS A 198 -17.38 3.48 -19.69
N ILE A 199 -18.38 3.65 -18.81
CA ILE A 199 -19.73 4.08 -19.19
C ILE A 199 -19.70 5.48 -19.80
N GLN A 200 -18.98 6.43 -19.20
CA GLN A 200 -18.83 7.79 -19.74
C GLN A 200 -18.15 7.79 -21.10
N THR A 201 -17.09 6.98 -21.26
CA THR A 201 -16.39 6.80 -22.53
C THR A 201 -17.34 6.26 -23.60
N LEU A 202 -18.14 5.24 -23.26
CA LEU A 202 -19.14 4.65 -24.16
C LEU A 202 -20.21 5.67 -24.58
N ILE A 203 -20.72 6.47 -23.63
CA ILE A 203 -21.68 7.56 -23.92
C ILE A 203 -21.06 8.57 -24.88
N GLY A 204 -19.80 8.98 -24.64
CA GLY A 204 -19.06 9.89 -25.51
C GLY A 204 -18.93 9.35 -26.93
N VAL A 205 -18.54 8.07 -27.07
CA VAL A 205 -18.44 7.38 -28.36
C VAL A 205 -19.81 7.34 -29.08
N ILE A 206 -20.89 6.97 -28.39
CA ILE A 206 -22.24 6.91 -28.99
C ILE A 206 -22.68 8.30 -29.49
N LEU A 207 -22.44 9.36 -28.70
CA LEU A 207 -22.79 10.73 -29.09
C LEU A 207 -21.98 11.19 -30.32
N LEU A 208 -20.70 10.85 -30.39
CA LEU A 208 -19.84 11.16 -31.54
C LEU A 208 -20.28 10.41 -32.80
N ILE A 209 -20.61 9.11 -32.68
CA ILE A 209 -21.15 8.30 -33.80
C ILE A 209 -22.46 8.90 -34.31
N LYS A 210 -23.41 9.20 -33.41
CA LYS A 210 -24.69 9.82 -33.78
C LYS A 210 -24.51 11.18 -34.44
N ALA A 211 -23.60 12.01 -33.94
CA ALA A 211 -23.30 13.31 -34.53
C ALA A 211 -22.65 13.19 -35.92
N ARG A 212 -21.78 12.20 -36.13
CA ARG A 212 -21.18 11.92 -37.44
C ARG A 212 -22.21 11.40 -38.44
N ALA A 213 -23.10 10.51 -38.02
CA ALA A 213 -24.19 9.98 -38.84
C ALA A 213 -25.18 11.10 -39.26
N ALA A 214 -25.53 12.01 -38.33
CA ALA A 214 -26.37 13.17 -38.64
C ALA A 214 -25.68 14.13 -39.63
N THR A 215 -24.37 14.37 -39.47
CA THR A 215 -23.58 15.19 -40.40
C THR A 215 -23.55 14.56 -41.79
N LYS A 216 -23.32 13.24 -41.90
CA LYS A 216 -23.36 12.51 -43.18
C LYS A 216 -24.74 12.59 -43.86
N ARG A 217 -25.83 12.47 -43.08
CA ARG A 217 -27.19 12.61 -43.61
C ARG A 217 -27.45 14.01 -44.15
N GLN A 218 -27.05 15.06 -43.44
CA GLN A 218 -27.19 16.45 -43.91
C GLN A 218 -26.40 16.73 -45.19
N LEU A 219 -25.18 16.19 -45.30
CA LEU A 219 -24.38 16.25 -46.53
C LEU A 219 -25.03 15.47 -47.68
N ALA A 220 -25.66 14.33 -47.41
CA ALA A 220 -26.34 13.52 -48.42
C ALA A 220 -27.69 14.12 -48.87
N THR A 221 -28.38 14.87 -48.00
CA THR A 221 -29.67 15.52 -48.31
C THR A 221 -29.55 16.94 -48.86
N GLY A 222 -28.33 17.45 -49.09
CA GLY A 222 -28.09 18.76 -49.74
C GLY A 222 -28.60 19.97 -48.96
N THR A 223 -28.98 19.82 -47.69
CA THR A 223 -29.46 20.92 -46.85
C THR A 223 -28.29 21.60 -46.16
N SER A 224 -27.41 22.26 -46.93
CA SER A 224 -26.65 23.38 -46.38
C SER A 224 -27.65 24.51 -46.17
N ALA A 225 -28.01 24.78 -44.92
CA ALA A 225 -28.69 26.01 -44.58
C ALA A 225 -27.75 27.16 -44.93
N SER A 226 -27.92 27.69 -46.15
CA SER A 226 -27.35 28.98 -46.53
C SER A 226 -28.02 30.02 -45.63
N PRO A 227 -27.28 30.84 -44.88
CA PRO A 227 -27.90 31.99 -44.25
C PRO A 227 -28.40 32.88 -45.39
N CYS A 228 -29.71 32.96 -45.54
CA CYS A 228 -30.32 33.93 -46.43
C CYS A 228 -29.95 35.31 -45.87
N ASN A 229 -28.95 35.95 -46.48
CA ASN A 229 -28.64 37.34 -46.21
C ASN A 229 -29.88 38.14 -46.60
N THR A 230 -30.63 38.55 -45.59
CA THR A 230 -31.68 39.56 -45.68
C THR A 230 -31.05 40.89 -46.06
N LEU A 231 -30.84 41.13 -47.36
CA LEU A 231 -30.67 42.45 -47.95
C LEU A 231 -30.82 42.30 -49.48
N ASN A 232 -31.85 42.94 -50.02
CA ASN A 232 -32.24 43.09 -51.44
C ASN A 232 -33.35 42.16 -51.96
N CYS A 233 -34.57 42.44 -51.51
CA CYS A 233 -35.76 42.39 -52.36
C CYS A 233 -36.57 43.68 -52.14
N SER A 234 -36.19 44.77 -52.82
CA SER A 234 -37.00 46.00 -52.97
C SER A 234 -36.38 46.95 -54.01
N ARG A 235 -36.60 46.66 -55.30
CA ARG A 235 -37.02 47.59 -56.39
C ARG A 235 -36.69 47.00 -57.75
#